data_AF-A0A9Q0FZW0-F1
#
_entry.id   AF-A0A9Q0FZW0-F1
#
_cell.length_a   1.000
_cell.length_b   1.000
_cell.length_c   1.000
_cell.angle_alpha   90.00
_cell.angle_beta   90.00
_cell.angle_gamma   90.00
#
_symmetry.space_group_name_H-M   'P 1'
#
loop_
_entity.id
_entity.type
_entity.pdbx_description
1 polymer ?
#
loop_
_entity_poly.entity_id
_entity_poly.type
_entity_poly.pdbx_seq_one_letter_code
_entity_poly.pdbx_strand_id
1 'polypeptide(L)' 'MDPAVLDDIIRRLTEVRSARPGKQVQLSEAEIKQLTVSSREIFLQQPNLLELEAPIKICGTFPH' A
#
# COMPACT_ATOMS: atom_id res chain seq x y z
N MET A 1 12.22 4.66 2.16
CA MET A 1 12.29 3.63 1.10
C MET A 1 12.73 4.29 -0.19
N ASP A 2 13.49 3.61 -1.04
CA ASP A 2 13.87 4.14 -2.35
C ASP A 2 12.61 4.31 -3.24
N PRO A 3 12.39 5.49 -3.85
CA PRO A 3 11.20 5.74 -4.67
C PRO A 3 11.04 4.79 -5.86
N ALA A 4 12.15 4.44 -6.54
CA ALA A 4 12.08 3.56 -7.71
C ALA A 4 11.67 2.13 -7.33
N VAL A 5 12.12 1.65 -6.16
CA VAL A 5 11.66 0.37 -5.61
C VAL A 5 10.17 0.42 -5.26
N LEU A 6 9.69 1.52 -4.67
CA LEU A 6 8.27 1.68 -4.33
C LEU A 6 7.39 1.70 -5.58
N ASP A 7 7.80 2.44 -6.60
CA ASP A 7 7.09 2.52 -7.88
C ASP A 7 7.01 1.15 -8.58
N ASP A 8 8.09 0.36 -8.55
CA ASP A 8 8.09 -0.99 -9.11
C ASP A 8 7.14 -1.94 -8.37
N ILE A 9 7.07 -1.86 -7.03
CA ILE A 9 6.11 -2.64 -6.23
C ILE A 9 4.67 -2.24 -6.59
N ILE A 10 4.37 -0.95 -6.66
CA ILE A 10 3.03 -0.44 -7.02
C ILE A 10 2.65 -0.94 -8.41
N ARG A 11 3.58 -0.87 -9.38
CA ARG A 11 3.37 -1.39 -10.73
C ARG A 11 3.02 -2.88 -10.70
N ARG A 12 3.83 -3.72 -10.05
CA ARG A 12 3.57 -5.18 -9.94
C ARG A 12 2.22 -5.50 -9.29
N LEU A 13 1.85 -4.78 -8.22
CA LEU A 13 0.59 -4.98 -7.51
C LEU A 13 -0.63 -4.53 -8.32
N THR A 14 -0.49 -3.55 -9.20
CA THR A 14 -1.61 -3.01 -10.00
C THR A 14 -1.78 -3.71 -11.34
N GLU A 15 -0.74 -4.34 -11.89
CA GLU A 15 -0.79 -5.09 -13.15
C GLU A 15 -1.75 -6.29 -13.13
N VAL A 16 -2.04 -6.84 -11.94
CA VAL A 16 -2.97 -7.99 -11.81
C VAL A 16 -4.44 -7.61 -11.95
N ARG A 17 -4.78 -6.31 -12.07
CA ARG A 17 -6.17 -5.85 -12.27
C ARG A 17 -6.84 -6.45 -13.51
N SER A 18 -6.06 -6.69 -14.57
CA SER A 18 -6.55 -7.30 -15.82
C SER A 18 -6.40 -8.82 -15.83
N ALA A 19 -5.81 -9.41 -14.79
CA ALA A 19 -5.62 -10.84 -14.68
C ALA A 19 -6.85 -11.53 -14.05
N ARG A 20 -6.88 -12.85 -14.14
CA ARG A 20 -7.89 -13.65 -13.44
C ARG A 20 -7.78 -13.39 -11.92
N PRO A 21 -8.92 -13.20 -11.21
CA PRO A 21 -8.92 -13.08 -9.76
C PRO A 21 -8.15 -14.23 -9.09
N GLY A 22 -7.40 -13.91 -8.04
CA GLY A 22 -6.55 -14.87 -7.32
C GLY A 22 -5.11 -15.02 -7.86
N LYS A 23 -4.73 -14.29 -8.92
CA LYS A 23 -3.33 -14.23 -9.35
C LYS A 23 -2.45 -13.61 -8.26
N GLN A 24 -1.46 -14.37 -7.79
CA GLN A 24 -0.51 -13.91 -6.78
C GLN A 24 0.56 -12.99 -7.39
N VAL A 25 0.95 -11.97 -6.65
CA VAL A 25 2.08 -11.10 -6.94
C VAL A 25 3.24 -11.50 -6.03
N GLN A 26 4.40 -11.77 -6.62
CA GLN A 26 5.58 -12.14 -5.85
C GLN A 26 6.32 -10.88 -5.39
N LEU A 27 6.36 -10.70 -4.08
CA LEU A 27 7.20 -9.74 -3.39
C LEU A 27 8.17 -10.52 -2.52
N SER A 28 9.42 -10.07 -2.48
CA SER A 28 10.42 -10.61 -1.56
C SER A 28 10.11 -10.21 -0.11
N GLU A 29 10.60 -11.00 0.84
CA GLU A 29 10.46 -10.69 2.26
C GLU A 29 11.07 -9.32 2.61
N ALA A 30 12.17 -8.94 1.98
CA ALA A 30 12.83 -7.65 2.19
C ALA A 30 11.94 -6.48 1.76
N GLU A 31 11.28 -6.59 0.59
CA GLU A 31 10.34 -5.58 0.10
C GLU A 31 9.14 -5.43 1.05
N ILE A 32 8.55 -6.55 1.50
CA ILE A 32 7.44 -6.53 2.46
C ILE A 32 7.83 -5.87 3.78
N LYS A 33 9.00 -6.23 4.32
CA LYS A 33 9.53 -5.60 5.55
C LYS A 33 9.75 -4.11 5.36
N GLN A 34 10.32 -3.69 4.24
CA GLN A 34 10.61 -2.28 3.96
C GLN A 34 9.33 -1.44 3.85
N LEU A 35 8.28 -1.96 3.20
CA LEU A 35 6.96 -1.32 3.15
C LEU A 35 6.40 -1.15 4.56
N THR A 36 6.51 -2.18 5.39
CA THR A 36 5.96 -2.18 6.76
C THR A 36 6.68 -1.17 7.65
N VAL A 37 8.02 -1.17 7.62
CA VAL A 37 8.84 -0.23 8.41
C VAL A 37 8.58 1.21 7.96
N SER A 38 8.58 1.46 6.65
CA SER A 38 8.36 2.82 6.11
C SER A 38 6.95 3.33 6.42
N SER A 39 5.94 2.47 6.29
CA SER A 39 4.54 2.84 6.62
C SER A 39 4.36 3.10 8.12
N ARG A 40 4.99 2.28 8.98
CA ARG A 40 4.95 2.47 10.43
C ARG A 40 5.52 3.83 10.83
N GLU A 41 6.61 4.26 10.22
CA GLU A 41 7.21 5.57 10.49
C GLU A 41 6.24 6.70 10.13
N ILE A 42 5.60 6.64 8.96
CA ILE A 42 4.59 7.62 8.53
C ILE A 42 3.41 7.66 9.51
N PHE A 43 2.87 6.50 9.91
CA PHE A 43 1.76 6.45 10.86
C PHE A 43 2.13 7.02 12.24
N LEU A 44 3.37 6.85 12.70
CA LEU A 44 3.83 7.43 13.97
C LEU A 44 4.05 8.94 13.91
N GLN A 45 4.34 9.48 12.71
CA GLN A 45 4.46 10.92 12.49
C GLN A 45 3.09 11.61 12.41
N GLN A 46 2.04 10.87 12.04
CA GLN A 46 0.68 11.38 11.97
C GLN A 46 -0.03 11.29 13.34
N PRO A 47 -0.99 12.20 13.62
CA PRO A 47 -1.81 12.10 14.82
C PRO A 47 -2.76 10.89 14.76
N ASN A 48 -3.03 10.28 15.91
CA ASN A 48 -4.00 9.18 16.02
C ASN A 48 -5.42 9.59 15.58
N LEU A 49 -5.77 10.87 15.74
CA LEU A 49 -6.98 11.48 15.21
C LEU A 49 -6.61 12.32 13.99
N LEU A 50 -6.88 11.79 12.79
CA LEU A 50 -6.57 12.49 11.54
C LEU A 50 -7.59 13.61 11.29
N GLU A 51 -7.08 14.80 10.99
CA GLU A 51 -7.84 15.91 10.44
C GLU A 51 -7.76 15.84 8.91
N LEU A 52 -8.89 15.62 8.24
CA LEU A 52 -8.96 15.41 6.79
C LEU A 52 -9.89 16.44 6.15
N GLU A 53 -9.49 16.96 4.99
CA GLU A 53 -10.28 17.92 4.21
C GLU A 53 -10.99 17.24 3.03
N ALA A 54 -12.15 17.77 2.64
CA ALA A 54 -12.90 17.30 1.48
C ALA A 54 -12.32 17.89 0.17
N PRO A 55 -12.41 17.17 -0.97
CA PRO A 55 -13.12 15.91 -1.18
C PRO A 55 -12.28 14.66 -0.88
N ILE A 56 -12.88 13.67 -0.21
CA ILE A 56 -12.25 12.37 0.08
C ILE A 56 -13.24 11.22 -0.15
N LYS A 57 -12.76 10.07 -0.62
CA LYS A 57 -13.55 8.83 -0.71
C LYS A 57 -13.30 7.98 0.53
N ILE A 58 -14.35 7.66 1.27
CA ILE A 58 -14.29 6.78 2.44
C ILE A 58 -14.71 5.37 2.01
N CYS A 59 -13.81 4.41 2.16
CA CYS A 59 -14.07 2.99 1.91
C CYS A 59 -14.10 2.23 3.24
N GLY A 60 -15.15 1.45 3.48
CA GLY A 60 -15.23 0.56 4.65
C GLY A 60 -14.47 -0.76 4.43
N THR A 61 -14.80 -1.77 5.24
CA THR A 61 -14.22 -3.12 5.14
C THR A 61 -14.36 -3.71 3.75
N PHE A 62 -13.28 -4.27 3.20
CA PHE A 62 -13.32 -5.06 1.98
C PHE A 62 -14.03 -6.40 2.27
N PRO A 63 -15.13 -6.73 1.57
CA PRO A 63 -15.85 -7.98 1.79
C PRO A 63 -15.19 -9.11 1.00
N HIS A 64 -14.17 -9.76 1.57
CA HIS A 64 -13.68 -11.10 1.21
C HIS A 64 -12.94 -11.70 2.40
#